data_AF-A0A7W1CGK4-F1
#
_entry.id   AF-A0A7W1CGK4-F1
#
_cell.length_a   1.000
_cell.length_b   1.000
_cell.length_c   1.000
_cell.angle_alpha   90.00
_cell.angle_beta   90.00
_cell.angle_gamma   90.00
#
_symmetry.space_group_name_H-M   'P 1'
#
loop_
_entity.id
_entity.type
_entity.pdbx_description
1 polymer ?
#
loop_
_entity_poly.entity_id
_entity_poly.type
_entity_poly.pdbx_seq_one_letter_code
_entity_poly.pdbx_strand_id
1 'polypeptide(L)'
;MAFSQQEVCISAFDTFESTYQRSYSHGLEKIYALENVDIRSVRKISAPTPFRLENHSKKVTSKPSKRIIEQLEFCFEATFQQVLAPFIFREPVQVLCLTKKIEKYLFDQDKLTVGDLLEDDKQTLIPLKSLGQGHLDEIVTKLHNYLEEFATTKNSPRIEFTSWMKTLVADLDAKKCAVLLETFQLPPLVPLSPSENAEIRKLTNEKCNQWIKEAMSECRTPSKKQQLNSDLQNITNVYLKPWLRKRGSIASVAEVHEYLLKLSGDHPHAIQILEFISHVYFDQKFPFAVALLEIDEELYCDSTETADIYNSIIKTTFSYFYKDDLHYPLDSLIKWISYEHAKKWQGFSDNFIERILRLSSNFRVRKNGANQLTVKLS
;
A
#
# COMPACT_ATOMS: atom_id res chain seq x y z
N MET A 1 31.44 24.63 -96.74
CA MET A 1 32.58 24.74 -95.80
C MET A 1 32.03 24.58 -94.39
N ALA A 2 32.76 23.86 -93.55
CA ALA A 2 32.42 23.31 -92.22
C ALA A 2 31.85 24.35 -91.22
N PHE A 3 31.14 24.02 -90.13
CA PHE A 3 31.36 22.95 -89.14
C PHE A 3 30.08 22.66 -88.29
N SER A 4 29.95 21.38 -87.91
CA SER A 4 29.69 20.86 -86.55
C SER A 4 28.31 21.00 -85.89
N GLN A 5 27.60 19.87 -85.82
CA GLN A 5 26.62 19.57 -84.76
C GLN A 5 27.22 18.57 -83.76
N GLN A 6 27.04 18.88 -82.48
CA GLN A 6 27.30 18.05 -81.31
C GLN A 6 26.30 16.87 -81.28
N GLU A 7 26.72 15.67 -80.85
CA GLU A 7 26.55 15.16 -79.47
C GLU A 7 26.74 13.62 -79.37
N VAL A 8 27.28 13.20 -78.21
CA VAL A 8 27.19 11.90 -77.51
C VAL A 8 28.15 10.74 -77.88
N CYS A 9 28.95 10.32 -76.88
CA CYS A 9 29.15 8.95 -76.35
C CYS A 9 30.02 9.03 -75.06
N ILE A 10 29.45 8.99 -73.85
CA ILE A 10 29.14 7.85 -72.95
C ILE A 10 30.33 7.28 -72.14
N SER A 11 30.10 7.27 -70.81
CA SER A 11 30.59 6.35 -69.74
C SER A 11 31.94 6.58 -69.05
N ALA A 12 31.88 6.77 -67.72
CA ALA A 12 32.49 5.83 -66.78
C ALA A 12 31.64 5.81 -65.49
N PHE A 13 31.23 4.60 -65.10
CA PHE A 13 30.37 4.31 -63.97
C PHE A 13 31.15 4.41 -62.65
N ASP A 14 30.77 5.33 -61.76
CA ASP A 14 31.12 5.20 -60.34
C ASP A 14 30.23 4.11 -59.74
N THR A 15 30.84 2.99 -59.38
CA THR A 15 30.15 1.86 -58.75
C THR A 15 29.72 2.22 -57.33
N PHE A 16 28.53 1.75 -56.93
CA PHE A 16 27.98 1.92 -55.58
C PHE A 16 28.98 1.49 -54.48
N GLU A 17 29.83 0.51 -54.80
CA GLU A 17 30.88 -0.06 -53.96
C GLU A 17 31.99 0.95 -53.62
N SER A 18 32.37 1.84 -54.55
CA SER A 18 33.39 2.87 -54.33
C SER A 18 32.89 4.02 -53.44
N THR A 19 31.58 4.28 -53.47
CA THR A 19 30.90 5.28 -52.62
C THR A 19 30.65 4.72 -51.22
N TYR A 20 30.40 3.40 -51.11
CA TYR A 20 30.18 2.70 -49.85
C TYR A 20 31.46 2.59 -49.00
N GLN A 21 32.61 2.28 -49.61
CA GLN A 21 33.89 2.16 -48.90
C GLN A 21 34.43 3.50 -48.35
N ARG A 22 34.13 4.64 -48.99
CA ARG A 22 34.55 5.97 -48.51
C ARG A 22 33.66 6.55 -47.41
N SER A 23 32.44 6.04 -47.25
CA SER A 23 31.44 6.63 -46.34
C SER A 23 31.33 5.94 -44.97
N TYR A 24 31.98 4.77 -44.79
CA TYR A 24 31.88 3.94 -43.57
C TYR A 24 33.22 3.49 -42.97
N SER A 25 34.33 4.20 -43.22
CA SER A 25 35.60 3.97 -42.50
C SER A 25 35.63 4.77 -41.19
N HIS A 26 34.95 4.29 -40.15
CA HIS A 26 34.87 4.95 -38.85
C HIS A 26 36.10 4.73 -37.93
N GLY A 27 37.26 4.31 -38.45
CA GLY A 27 38.49 4.21 -37.62
C GLY A 27 38.42 3.21 -36.45
N LEU A 28 37.40 2.34 -36.42
CA LEU A 28 37.18 1.29 -35.41
C LEU A 28 37.55 -0.11 -35.95
N GLU A 29 38.25 -0.19 -37.09
CA GLU A 29 38.64 -1.44 -37.76
C GLU A 29 39.50 -2.34 -36.85
N LYS A 30 40.20 -1.76 -35.86
CA LYS A 30 40.94 -2.50 -34.83
C LYS A 30 40.05 -3.22 -33.80
N ILE A 31 38.78 -2.84 -33.65
CA ILE A 31 37.84 -3.46 -32.70
C ILE A 31 37.14 -4.68 -33.34
N TYR A 32 37.13 -4.76 -34.68
CA TYR A 32 36.59 -5.90 -35.44
C TYR A 32 37.65 -6.97 -35.78
N ALA A 33 38.89 -6.80 -35.30
CA ALA A 33 39.85 -7.89 -35.29
C ALA A 33 39.37 -8.90 -34.24
N LEU A 34 38.60 -9.90 -34.68
CA LEU A 34 38.30 -11.09 -33.90
C LEU A 34 39.64 -11.75 -33.53
N GLU A 35 40.14 -11.47 -32.33
CA GLU A 35 41.20 -12.24 -31.73
C GLU A 35 40.78 -13.72 -31.75
N ASN A 36 41.69 -14.57 -32.20
CA ASN A 36 41.48 -16.00 -32.43
C ASN A 36 40.94 -16.69 -31.17
N VAL A 37 39.62 -16.81 -31.05
CA VAL A 37 39.00 -17.64 -30.03
C VAL A 37 39.23 -19.10 -30.42
N ASP A 38 39.98 -19.83 -29.60
CA ASP A 38 40.14 -21.27 -29.78
C ASP A 38 38.78 -21.96 -29.57
N ILE A 39 38.21 -22.44 -30.67
CA ILE A 39 36.88 -23.07 -30.76
C ILE A 39 36.76 -24.28 -29.82
N ARG A 40 37.89 -24.86 -29.37
CA ARG A 40 37.93 -25.95 -28.39
C ARG A 40 37.63 -25.52 -26.95
N SER A 41 37.70 -24.21 -26.65
CA SER A 41 37.39 -23.65 -25.33
C SER A 41 35.88 -23.40 -25.11
N VAL A 42 35.06 -23.51 -26.16
CA VAL A 42 33.62 -23.27 -26.10
C VAL A 42 32.89 -24.55 -25.66
N ARG A 43 32.29 -24.51 -24.46
CA ARG A 43 31.44 -25.60 -23.94
C ARG A 43 30.23 -25.82 -24.87
N LYS A 44 30.10 -27.02 -25.43
CA LYS A 44 28.93 -27.42 -26.23
C LYS A 44 27.68 -27.45 -25.35
N ILE A 45 26.68 -26.63 -25.68
CA ILE A 45 25.34 -26.72 -25.09
C ILE A 45 24.62 -27.88 -25.79
N SER A 46 24.30 -28.92 -25.04
CA SER A 46 23.54 -30.07 -25.54
C SER A 46 22.15 -29.64 -26.00
N ALA A 47 21.73 -30.10 -27.18
CA ALA A 47 20.37 -29.91 -27.68
C ALA A 47 19.34 -30.57 -26.74
N PRO A 48 18.13 -30.00 -26.61
CA PRO A 48 17.10 -30.53 -25.72
C PRO A 48 16.62 -31.90 -26.19
N THR A 49 16.60 -32.85 -25.25
CA THR A 49 16.06 -34.20 -25.46
C THR A 49 14.54 -34.10 -25.69
N PRO A 50 13.97 -34.75 -26.72
CA PRO A 50 12.54 -34.74 -26.94
C PRO A 50 11.82 -35.45 -25.79
N PHE A 51 10.89 -34.75 -25.14
CA PHE A 51 10.08 -35.26 -24.04
C PHE A 51 9.21 -36.43 -24.49
N ARG A 52 9.40 -37.59 -23.86
CA ARG A 52 8.50 -38.74 -23.91
C ARG A 52 7.29 -38.43 -23.01
N LEU A 53 6.09 -38.45 -23.56
CA LEU A 53 4.83 -38.36 -22.83
C LEU A 53 4.64 -39.65 -22.01
N GLU A 54 5.03 -39.62 -20.74
CA GLU A 54 4.59 -40.60 -19.75
C GLU A 54 3.53 -39.98 -18.84
N ASN A 55 2.34 -40.55 -18.95
CA ASN A 55 1.17 -40.25 -18.12
C ASN A 55 1.48 -40.52 -16.65
N HIS A 56 1.86 -39.47 -15.92
CA HIS A 56 1.86 -39.49 -14.47
C HIS A 56 0.87 -38.47 -13.94
N SER A 57 -0.30 -38.98 -13.56
CA SER A 57 -1.19 -38.36 -12.59
C SER A 57 -0.38 -37.94 -11.36
N LYS A 58 -0.10 -36.64 -11.26
CA LYS A 58 0.43 -36.01 -10.06
C LYS A 58 -0.53 -34.90 -9.67
N LYS A 59 -1.11 -35.07 -8.49
CA LYS A 59 -1.90 -34.07 -7.76
C LYS A 59 -1.28 -32.69 -7.94
N VAL A 60 -2.04 -31.78 -8.53
CA VAL A 60 -1.70 -30.35 -8.57
C VAL A 60 -1.83 -29.82 -7.14
N THR A 61 -0.78 -29.95 -6.35
CA THR A 61 -0.51 -28.97 -5.31
C THR A 61 0.02 -27.75 -6.02
N SER A 62 -0.87 -26.82 -6.34
CA SER A 62 -0.51 -25.50 -6.84
C SER A 62 0.34 -24.80 -5.78
N LYS A 63 1.67 -24.87 -5.94
CA LYS A 63 2.56 -23.90 -5.31
C LYS A 63 2.11 -22.51 -5.80
N PRO A 64 1.92 -21.53 -4.91
CA PRO A 64 1.54 -20.19 -5.33
C PRO A 64 2.64 -19.64 -6.24
N SER A 65 2.25 -19.32 -7.47
CA SER A 65 3.07 -18.55 -8.41
C SER A 65 3.52 -17.27 -7.72
N LYS A 66 4.82 -17.12 -7.48
CA LYS A 66 5.46 -15.89 -6.97
C LYS A 66 5.52 -14.76 -8.03
N ARG A 67 4.51 -14.66 -8.91
CA ARG A 67 4.41 -13.62 -9.94
C ARG A 67 2.98 -13.08 -10.09
N ILE A 68 2.34 -12.79 -8.97
CA ILE A 68 1.24 -11.81 -8.92
C ILE A 68 1.69 -10.73 -7.91
N ILE A 69 2.75 -10.03 -8.26
CA ILE A 69 3.15 -8.77 -7.64
C ILE A 69 3.11 -7.77 -8.79
N GLU A 70 2.43 -6.65 -8.57
CA GLU A 70 2.41 -5.43 -9.40
C GLU A 70 1.48 -5.38 -10.64
N GLN A 71 0.20 -5.62 -10.45
CA GLN A 71 -0.77 -4.73 -11.10
C GLN A 71 -1.48 -3.93 -9.99
N LEU A 72 -0.80 -2.87 -9.54
CA LEU A 72 -1.52 -1.72 -9.01
C LEU A 72 -2.37 -1.20 -10.16
N GLU A 73 -3.69 -1.18 -10.00
CA GLU A 73 -4.54 -0.47 -10.96
C GLU A 73 -4.04 0.98 -11.02
N PHE A 74 -3.52 1.36 -12.19
CA PHE A 74 -3.11 2.72 -12.47
C PHE A 74 -4.29 3.65 -12.24
N CYS A 75 -4.23 4.46 -11.18
CA CYS A 75 -5.22 5.48 -10.89
C CYS A 75 -4.98 6.69 -11.81
N PHE A 76 -5.64 6.72 -12.97
CA PHE A 76 -5.56 7.81 -13.96
C PHE A 76 -6.45 9.03 -13.67
N GLU A 77 -6.92 9.24 -12.43
CA GLU A 77 -7.69 10.45 -12.10
C GLU A 77 -6.79 11.48 -11.43
N ALA A 78 -6.28 12.40 -12.25
CA ALA A 78 -5.43 13.52 -11.87
C ALA A 78 -6.10 14.56 -10.94
N THR A 79 -7.37 14.39 -10.60
CA THR A 79 -8.17 15.43 -9.94
C THR A 79 -8.22 15.34 -8.41
N PHE A 80 -7.75 14.27 -7.76
CA PHE A 80 -7.86 14.13 -6.29
C PHE A 80 -6.71 13.37 -5.60
N GLN A 81 -5.48 13.42 -6.11
CA GLN A 81 -4.33 12.95 -5.31
C GLN A 81 -3.97 14.01 -4.27
N GLN A 82 -4.81 14.18 -3.24
CA GLN A 82 -4.29 14.66 -1.96
C GLN A 82 -3.27 13.62 -1.50
N VAL A 83 -2.00 13.91 -1.68
CA VAL A 83 -0.93 13.01 -1.23
C VAL A 83 -0.96 13.05 0.29
N LEU A 84 -1.09 11.89 0.93
CA LEU A 84 -0.98 11.81 2.39
C LEU A 84 0.42 12.27 2.79
N ALA A 85 0.51 13.23 3.70
CA ALA A 85 1.80 13.67 4.23
C ALA A 85 2.52 12.46 4.86
N PRO A 86 3.79 12.19 4.50
CA PRO A 86 4.51 11.03 5.01
C PRO A 86 4.58 11.04 6.55
N PHE A 87 4.29 9.88 7.17
CA PHE A 87 4.31 9.77 8.63
C PHE A 87 5.72 9.84 9.19
N ILE A 88 6.73 9.51 8.38
CA ILE A 88 8.14 9.60 8.78
C ILE A 88 8.53 10.95 9.38
N PHE A 89 7.98 12.06 8.87
CA PHE A 89 8.30 13.39 9.40
C PHE A 89 7.75 13.63 10.80
N ARG A 90 6.74 12.87 11.20
CA ARG A 90 6.16 12.93 12.55
C ARG A 90 6.76 11.91 13.50
N GLU A 91 7.72 11.09 13.04
CA GLU A 91 8.39 10.12 13.90
C GLU A 91 9.24 10.81 14.96
N PRO A 92 9.35 10.22 16.18
CA PRO A 92 10.18 10.78 17.24
C PRO A 92 11.67 10.72 16.89
N VAL A 93 12.46 11.73 17.28
CA VAL A 93 13.92 11.79 17.01
C VAL A 93 14.70 10.57 17.52
N GLN A 94 14.17 9.86 18.52
CA GLN A 94 14.74 8.65 19.10
C GLN A 94 14.93 7.52 18.07
N VAL A 95 14.18 7.52 16.97
CA VAL A 95 14.36 6.53 15.88
C VAL A 95 15.76 6.60 15.25
N LEU A 96 16.40 7.77 15.32
CA LEU A 96 17.74 8.00 14.78
C LEU A 96 18.85 7.40 15.66
N CYS A 97 18.53 6.91 16.86
CA CYS A 97 19.51 6.32 17.80
C CYS A 97 20.66 7.27 18.13
N LEU A 98 20.37 8.55 18.34
CA LEU A 98 21.39 9.56 18.66
C LEU A 98 21.98 9.29 20.05
N THR A 99 23.16 9.84 20.33
CA THR A 99 23.69 9.77 21.70
C THR A 99 22.75 10.48 22.67
N LYS A 100 22.63 9.96 23.91
CA LYS A 100 21.74 10.53 24.95
C LYS A 100 21.98 12.02 25.22
N LYS A 101 23.21 12.48 25.02
CA LYS A 101 23.57 13.90 25.12
C LYS A 101 22.91 14.74 24.03
N ILE A 102 22.89 14.24 22.79
CA ILE A 102 22.23 14.88 21.66
C ILE A 102 20.71 14.83 21.84
N GLU A 103 20.14 13.67 22.17
CA GLU A 103 18.68 13.54 22.39
C GLU A 103 18.18 14.53 23.44
N LYS A 104 18.84 14.58 24.61
CA LYS A 104 18.49 15.52 25.68
C LYS A 104 18.52 16.97 25.19
N TYR A 105 19.54 17.31 24.42
CA TYR A 105 19.67 18.65 23.88
C TYR A 105 18.55 18.99 22.88
N LEU A 106 18.20 18.06 21.98
CA LEU A 106 17.09 18.25 21.05
C LEU A 106 15.77 18.46 21.79
N PHE A 107 15.53 17.70 22.86
CA PHE A 107 14.37 17.91 23.73
C PHE A 107 14.39 19.27 24.43
N ASP A 108 15.55 19.74 24.90
CA ASP A 108 15.71 21.07 25.51
C ASP A 108 15.47 22.22 24.50
N GLN A 109 15.40 21.92 23.19
CA GLN A 109 15.11 22.87 22.10
C GLN A 109 13.74 22.62 21.45
N ASP A 110 12.88 21.81 22.06
CA ASP A 110 11.56 21.43 21.53
C ASP A 110 11.62 20.79 20.13
N LYS A 111 12.74 20.16 19.78
CA LYS A 111 12.93 19.40 18.53
C LYS A 111 12.62 17.92 18.80
N LEU A 112 11.36 17.54 18.65
CA LEU A 112 10.84 16.24 19.08
C LEU A 112 10.74 15.22 17.94
N THR A 113 10.58 15.70 16.70
CA THR A 113 10.32 14.86 15.53
C THR A 113 11.40 14.95 14.47
N VAL A 114 11.43 13.97 13.56
CA VAL A 114 12.31 13.96 12.38
C VAL A 114 12.04 15.17 11.48
N GLY A 115 10.78 15.59 11.35
CA GLY A 115 10.37 16.78 10.59
C GLY A 115 10.96 18.06 11.15
N ASP A 116 11.00 18.22 12.47
CA ASP A 116 11.58 19.39 13.14
C ASP A 116 13.07 19.59 12.81
N LEU A 117 13.78 18.51 12.48
CA LEU A 117 15.19 18.51 12.07
C LEU A 117 15.38 18.83 10.58
N LEU A 118 14.34 18.67 9.77
CA LEU A 118 14.37 18.91 8.32
C LEU A 118 13.94 20.32 7.92
N GLU A 119 13.03 20.92 8.70
CA GLU A 119 12.62 22.31 8.53
C GLU A 119 13.74 23.29 8.88
N ASP A 120 14.77 22.82 9.59
CA ASP A 120 15.99 23.58 9.80
C ASP A 120 16.84 23.55 8.52
N ASP A 121 16.82 24.66 7.81
CA ASP A 121 17.85 24.97 6.82
C ASP A 121 19.22 24.77 7.47
N LYS A 122 20.24 24.33 6.71
CA LYS A 122 21.61 24.12 7.24
C LYS A 122 22.19 25.36 7.96
N GLN A 123 21.51 26.51 7.88
CA GLN A 123 21.80 27.77 8.56
C GLN A 123 21.10 27.99 9.92
N THR A 124 20.03 27.27 10.28
CA THR A 124 19.37 27.34 11.60
C THR A 124 19.90 26.34 12.62
N LEU A 125 20.67 25.33 12.20
CA LEU A 125 21.51 24.52 13.10
C LEU A 125 22.82 25.28 13.51
N ILE A 126 23.09 26.46 12.92
CA ILE A 126 24.32 27.24 13.14
C ILE A 126 24.40 27.98 14.50
N PRO A 127 23.31 28.33 15.23
CA PRO A 127 23.42 28.80 16.61
C PRO A 127 23.40 27.66 17.64
N LEU A 128 23.75 26.42 17.28
CA LEU A 128 24.01 25.32 18.21
C LEU A 128 25.34 25.52 18.97
N LYS A 129 25.50 26.65 19.67
CA LYS A 129 26.75 27.05 20.37
C LYS A 129 27.23 26.06 21.44
N SER A 130 26.43 25.07 21.82
CA SER A 130 26.74 24.07 22.86
C SER A 130 27.03 22.66 22.33
N LEU A 131 26.73 22.36 21.06
CA LEU A 131 27.05 21.07 20.44
C LEU A 131 28.32 21.21 19.60
N GLY A 132 29.36 20.43 19.93
CA GLY A 132 30.55 20.36 19.09
C GLY A 132 30.25 19.82 17.70
N GLN A 133 31.05 20.20 16.71
CA GLN A 133 30.88 19.84 15.29
C GLN A 133 30.63 18.33 15.06
N GLY A 134 31.33 17.46 15.78
CA GLY A 134 31.16 16.01 15.63
C GLY A 134 29.75 15.50 15.98
N HIS A 135 29.02 16.17 16.88
CA HIS A 135 27.62 15.82 17.15
C HIS A 135 26.69 16.31 16.05
N LEU A 136 26.99 17.45 15.43
CA LEU A 136 26.24 17.96 14.28
C LEU A 136 26.40 17.02 13.09
N ASP A 137 27.64 16.58 12.83
CA ASP A 137 27.95 15.61 11.80
C ASP A 137 27.23 14.27 12.06
N GLU A 138 27.13 13.83 13.32
CA GLU A 138 26.35 12.66 13.71
C GLU A 138 24.86 12.81 13.36
N ILE A 139 24.24 13.93 13.75
CA ILE A 139 22.81 14.20 13.47
C ILE A 139 22.57 14.18 11.97
N VAL A 140 23.34 14.94 11.20
CA VAL A 140 23.19 15.06 9.75
C VAL A 140 23.39 13.71 9.08
N THR A 141 24.41 12.95 9.47
CA THR A 141 24.71 11.63 8.89
C THR A 141 23.59 10.64 9.18
N LYS A 142 23.14 10.53 10.43
CA LYS A 142 22.07 9.59 10.80
C LYS A 142 20.72 9.98 10.20
N LEU A 143 20.38 11.27 10.19
CA LEU A 143 19.18 11.77 9.55
C LEU A 143 19.19 11.49 8.04
N HIS A 144 20.33 11.73 7.38
CA HIS A 144 20.47 11.47 5.95
C HIS A 144 20.36 9.98 5.64
N ASN A 145 21.11 9.12 6.34
CA ASN A 145 21.04 7.67 6.17
C ASN A 145 19.63 7.14 6.41
N TYR A 146 18.97 7.63 7.46
CA TYR A 146 17.60 7.27 7.75
C TYR A 146 16.70 7.64 6.59
N LEU A 147 16.69 8.90 6.16
CA LEU A 147 15.83 9.39 5.08
C LEU A 147 16.17 8.82 3.70
N GLU A 148 17.42 8.44 3.42
CA GLU A 148 17.79 7.78 2.15
C GLU A 148 17.13 6.41 2.01
N GLU A 149 16.99 5.65 3.10
CA GLU A 149 16.22 4.40 3.11
C GLU A 149 14.75 4.66 2.69
N PHE A 150 14.22 5.85 2.99
CA PHE A 150 12.85 6.28 2.67
C PHE A 150 12.73 7.18 1.43
N ALA A 151 13.82 7.67 0.84
CA ALA A 151 13.77 8.58 -0.30
C ALA A 151 13.19 7.88 -1.54
N THR A 152 13.28 6.54 -1.58
CA THR A 152 12.59 5.69 -2.57
C THR A 152 11.06 5.72 -2.44
N THR A 153 10.52 6.27 -1.35
CA THR A 153 9.10 6.24 -0.96
C THR A 153 8.43 7.62 -0.98
N LYS A 154 9.15 8.71 -1.28
CA LYS A 154 8.70 10.12 -1.14
C LYS A 154 7.43 10.52 -1.92
N ASN A 155 6.97 9.71 -2.87
CA ASN A 155 5.69 9.86 -3.59
C ASN A 155 4.96 8.51 -3.72
N SER A 156 5.22 7.59 -2.81
CA SER A 156 4.64 6.25 -2.87
C SER A 156 3.14 6.33 -2.60
N PRO A 157 2.28 5.67 -3.40
CA PRO A 157 0.85 5.58 -3.13
C PRO A 157 0.55 4.61 -1.96
N ARG A 158 1.48 4.50 -1.00
CA ARG A 158 1.46 3.51 0.07
C ARG A 158 1.36 4.17 1.43
N ILE A 159 0.80 3.41 2.38
CA ILE A 159 0.70 3.80 3.78
C ILE A 159 1.90 3.21 4.52
N GLU A 160 2.66 4.06 5.20
CA GLU A 160 3.79 3.71 6.05
C GLU A 160 3.27 3.32 7.45
N PHE A 161 2.67 2.13 7.58
CA PHE A 161 2.05 1.71 8.84
C PHE A 161 3.02 1.70 10.02
N THR A 162 4.26 1.26 9.80
CA THR A 162 5.30 1.24 10.84
C THR A 162 5.63 2.65 11.34
N SER A 163 5.80 3.58 10.40
CA SER A 163 6.03 5.01 10.69
C SER A 163 4.84 5.61 11.43
N TRP A 164 3.62 5.37 10.94
CA TRP A 164 2.41 5.81 11.62
C TRP A 164 2.35 5.30 13.06
N MET A 165 2.64 4.01 13.27
CA MET A 165 2.66 3.42 14.60
C MET A 165 3.71 4.05 15.51
N LYS A 166 4.92 4.35 15.01
CA LYS A 166 5.96 5.10 15.76
C LYS A 166 5.45 6.46 16.24
N THR A 167 4.69 7.18 15.41
CA THR A 167 4.09 8.47 15.82
C THR A 167 3.07 8.31 16.96
N LEU A 168 2.31 7.20 16.96
CA LEU A 168 1.29 6.94 17.98
C LEU A 168 1.90 6.55 19.32
N VAL A 169 3.07 5.92 19.34
CA VAL A 169 3.74 5.46 20.57
C VAL A 169 4.90 6.35 21.03
N ALA A 170 5.17 7.45 20.34
CA ALA A 170 6.33 8.33 20.57
C ALA A 170 6.51 8.75 22.04
N ASP A 171 5.43 9.12 22.71
CA ASP A 171 5.47 9.65 24.09
C ASP A 171 5.52 8.57 25.18
N LEU A 172 5.44 7.29 24.80
CA LEU A 172 5.47 6.20 25.78
C LEU A 172 6.91 5.93 26.23
N ASP A 173 7.06 5.49 27.48
CA ASP A 173 8.33 4.91 27.93
C ASP A 173 8.73 3.75 27.01
N ALA A 174 9.96 3.79 26.49
CA ALA A 174 10.41 2.87 25.46
C ALA A 174 10.35 1.39 25.90
N LYS A 175 10.62 1.10 27.18
CA LYS A 175 10.55 -0.26 27.71
C LYS A 175 9.10 -0.73 27.83
N LYS A 176 8.22 0.11 28.39
CA LYS A 176 6.78 -0.20 28.46
C LYS A 176 6.18 -0.39 27.06
N CYS A 177 6.56 0.46 26.11
CA CYS A 177 6.15 0.36 24.72
C CYS A 177 6.61 -0.97 24.11
N ALA A 178 7.86 -1.37 24.28
CA ALA A 178 8.36 -2.64 23.75
C ALA A 178 7.60 -3.84 24.32
N VAL A 179 7.34 -3.87 25.64
CA VAL A 179 6.54 -4.94 26.27
C VAL A 179 5.11 -4.96 25.73
N LEU A 180 4.50 -3.79 25.52
CA LEU A 180 3.17 -3.69 24.93
C LEU A 180 3.15 -4.21 23.49
N LEU A 181 4.09 -3.80 22.65
CA LEU A 181 4.18 -4.20 21.24
C LEU A 181 4.38 -5.71 21.07
N GLU A 182 5.15 -6.33 21.97
CA GLU A 182 5.39 -7.78 21.97
C GLU A 182 4.07 -8.57 22.08
N THR A 183 3.08 -8.07 22.82
CA THR A 183 1.75 -8.72 22.94
C THR A 183 0.99 -8.79 21.61
N PHE A 184 1.31 -7.92 20.65
CA PHE A 184 0.76 -7.89 19.31
C PHE A 184 1.72 -8.45 18.26
N GLN A 185 2.79 -9.13 18.68
CA GLN A 185 3.84 -9.67 17.79
C GLN A 185 4.53 -8.60 16.93
N LEU A 186 4.56 -7.35 17.44
CA LEU A 186 5.25 -6.24 16.79
C LEU A 186 6.68 -6.12 17.35
N PRO A 187 7.69 -5.91 16.49
CA PRO A 187 9.04 -5.65 16.96
C PRO A 187 9.11 -4.29 17.68
N PRO A 188 10.13 -4.07 18.52
CA PRO A 188 10.36 -2.76 19.12
C PRO A 188 10.59 -1.72 18.01
N LEU A 189 9.68 -0.73 17.95
CA LEU A 189 9.71 0.31 16.93
C LEU A 189 10.74 1.41 17.22
N VAL A 190 11.09 1.57 18.51
CA VAL A 190 12.19 2.39 18.98
C VAL A 190 13.26 1.44 19.56
N PRO A 191 14.52 1.55 19.12
CA PRO A 191 15.56 0.63 19.55
C PRO A 191 15.90 0.82 21.02
N LEU A 192 16.02 -0.30 21.72
CA LEU A 192 16.39 -0.36 23.13
C LEU A 192 17.87 -0.67 23.29
N SER A 193 18.50 -0.09 24.31
CA SER A 193 19.86 -0.45 24.71
C SER A 193 19.95 -1.91 25.19
N PRO A 194 21.15 -2.52 25.18
CA PRO A 194 21.33 -3.87 25.70
C PRO A 194 20.92 -4.04 27.17
N SER A 195 21.12 -2.99 27.98
CA SER A 195 20.71 -2.98 29.38
C SER A 195 19.19 -2.96 29.55
N GLU A 196 18.48 -2.18 28.75
CA GLU A 196 17.01 -2.13 28.78
C GLU A 196 16.41 -3.46 28.34
N ASN A 197 16.97 -4.07 27.29
CA ASN A 197 16.57 -5.42 26.87
C ASN A 197 16.80 -6.47 27.96
N ALA A 198 17.92 -6.40 28.68
CA ALA A 198 18.21 -7.31 29.79
C ALA A 198 17.26 -7.11 30.99
N GLU A 199 16.80 -5.88 31.22
CA GLU A 199 15.80 -5.57 32.25
C GLU A 199 14.44 -6.17 31.88
N ILE A 200 13.97 -5.96 30.65
CA ILE A 200 12.70 -6.49 30.15
C ILE A 200 12.63 -8.02 30.30
N ARG A 201 13.71 -8.71 29.91
CA ARG A 201 13.80 -10.19 30.03
C ARG A 201 13.74 -10.72 31.47
N LYS A 202 14.03 -9.88 32.46
CA LYS A 202 14.01 -10.24 33.88
C LYS A 202 12.73 -9.82 34.60
N LEU A 203 11.77 -9.22 33.89
CA LEU A 203 10.49 -8.82 34.48
C LEU A 203 9.68 -10.05 34.89
N THR A 204 8.98 -9.92 36.01
CA THR A 204 7.95 -10.88 36.41
C THR A 204 6.69 -10.66 35.56
N ASN A 205 5.90 -11.71 35.38
CA ASN A 205 4.64 -11.64 34.64
C ASN A 205 3.69 -10.55 35.21
N GLU A 206 3.65 -10.41 36.54
CA GLU A 206 2.85 -9.37 37.21
C GLU A 206 3.28 -7.96 36.81
N LYS A 207 4.59 -7.70 36.79
CA LYS A 207 5.15 -6.39 36.42
C LYS A 207 4.99 -6.11 34.93
N CYS A 208 5.13 -7.13 34.07
CA CYS A 208 4.79 -7.00 32.64
C CYS A 208 3.33 -6.59 32.46
N ASN A 209 2.39 -7.29 33.10
CA ASN A 209 0.97 -6.97 33.00
C ASN A 209 0.65 -5.56 33.53
N GLN A 210 1.34 -5.12 34.58
CA GLN A 210 1.24 -3.75 35.08
C GLN A 210 1.71 -2.74 34.03
N TRP A 211 2.90 -2.93 33.45
CA TRP A 211 3.45 -2.04 32.42
C TRP A 211 2.57 -1.96 31.18
N ILE A 212 1.98 -3.09 30.76
CA ILE A 212 1.02 -3.15 29.65
C ILE A 212 -0.20 -2.27 29.96
N LYS A 213 -0.79 -2.41 31.15
CA LYS A 213 -1.96 -1.61 31.56
C LYS A 213 -1.65 -0.12 31.62
N GLU A 214 -0.49 0.25 32.16
CA GLU A 214 -0.02 1.63 32.21
C GLU A 214 0.15 2.20 30.79
N ALA A 215 0.87 1.49 29.91
CA ALA A 215 1.07 1.92 28.53
C ALA A 215 -0.25 2.06 27.74
N MET A 216 -1.18 1.11 27.91
CA MET A 216 -2.52 1.21 27.30
C MET A 216 -3.29 2.42 27.81
N SER A 217 -3.17 2.78 29.09
CA SER A 217 -3.83 3.95 29.65
C SER A 217 -3.26 5.26 29.08
N GLU A 218 -1.94 5.33 28.88
CA GLU A 218 -1.24 6.47 28.27
C GLU A 218 -1.61 6.62 26.77
N CYS A 219 -1.78 5.52 26.05
CA CYS A 219 -2.30 5.52 24.68
C CYS A 219 -3.73 6.07 24.59
N ARG A 220 -4.58 5.82 25.59
CA ARG A 220 -6.01 6.17 25.56
C ARG A 220 -6.32 7.63 25.92
N THR A 221 -5.31 8.48 26.03
CA THR A 221 -5.50 9.91 26.32
C THR A 221 -6.31 10.62 25.23
N PRO A 222 -7.08 11.68 25.55
CA PRO A 222 -7.91 12.39 24.57
C PRO A 222 -7.11 12.94 23.39
N SER A 223 -5.91 13.47 23.64
CA SER A 223 -5.02 14.01 22.61
C SER A 223 -4.59 12.93 21.60
N LYS A 224 -4.15 11.75 22.09
CA LYS A 224 -3.79 10.61 21.23
C LYS A 224 -4.97 10.13 20.40
N LYS A 225 -6.16 10.01 21.01
CA LYS A 225 -7.39 9.62 20.31
C LYS A 225 -7.74 10.62 19.20
N GLN A 226 -7.62 11.91 19.47
CA GLN A 226 -7.88 12.95 18.48
C GLN A 226 -6.89 12.89 17.31
N GLN A 227 -5.58 12.75 17.59
CA GLN A 227 -4.55 12.54 16.58
C GLN A 227 -4.87 11.31 15.71
N LEU A 228 -5.14 10.17 16.34
CA LEU A 228 -5.47 8.92 15.64
C LEU A 228 -6.71 9.07 14.75
N ASN A 229 -7.77 9.69 15.26
CA ASN A 229 -9.00 9.91 14.48
C ASN A 229 -8.74 10.82 13.27
N SER A 230 -7.92 11.86 13.43
CA SER A 230 -7.50 12.72 12.32
C SER A 230 -6.71 11.94 11.27
N ASP A 231 -5.77 11.08 11.71
CA ASP A 231 -4.97 10.25 10.81
C ASP A 231 -5.84 9.24 10.05
N LEU A 232 -6.77 8.57 10.73
CA LEU A 232 -7.74 7.66 10.13
C LEU A 232 -8.64 8.37 9.11
N GLN A 233 -9.10 9.59 9.41
CA GLN A 233 -9.88 10.40 8.47
C GLN A 233 -9.07 10.74 7.22
N ASN A 234 -7.81 11.14 7.39
CA ASN A 234 -6.92 11.46 6.27
C ASN A 234 -6.66 10.22 5.39
N ILE A 235 -6.32 9.08 5.99
CA ILE A 235 -6.15 7.81 5.27
C ILE A 235 -7.45 7.44 4.52
N THR A 236 -8.60 7.60 5.18
CA THR A 236 -9.90 7.29 4.59
C THR A 236 -10.21 8.18 3.39
N ASN A 237 -10.00 9.48 3.51
CA ASN A 237 -10.31 10.45 2.46
C ASN A 237 -9.37 10.32 1.25
N VAL A 238 -8.09 10.05 1.50
CA VAL A 238 -7.06 9.93 0.45
C VAL A 238 -7.14 8.58 -0.27
N TYR A 239 -7.32 7.48 0.45
CA TYR A 239 -7.22 6.13 -0.12
C TYR A 239 -8.56 5.41 -0.19
N LEU A 240 -9.29 5.30 0.93
CA LEU A 240 -10.45 4.42 1.01
C LEU A 240 -11.66 4.95 0.22
N LYS A 241 -12.05 6.22 0.39
CA LYS A 241 -13.21 6.78 -0.31
C LYS A 241 -13.05 6.78 -1.83
N PRO A 242 -11.91 7.21 -2.41
CA PRO A 242 -11.72 7.10 -3.85
C PRO A 242 -11.78 5.66 -4.36
N TRP A 243 -11.21 4.71 -3.61
CA TRP A 243 -11.29 3.29 -3.94
C TRP A 243 -12.71 2.72 -3.85
N LEU A 244 -13.46 3.11 -2.81
CA LEU A 244 -14.87 2.73 -2.64
C LEU A 244 -15.71 3.23 -3.82
N ARG A 245 -15.57 4.51 -4.20
CA ARG A 245 -16.36 5.11 -5.30
C ARG A 245 -16.20 4.36 -6.62
N LYS A 246 -14.98 3.93 -6.94
CA LYS A 246 -14.70 3.15 -8.16
C LYS A 246 -15.43 1.80 -8.22
N ARG A 247 -15.84 1.25 -7.07
CA ARG A 247 -16.49 -0.06 -6.96
C ARG A 247 -17.94 -0.01 -6.49
N GLY A 248 -18.60 1.14 -6.67
CA GLY A 248 -19.98 1.35 -6.23
C GLY A 248 -20.10 1.69 -4.75
N SER A 249 -19.12 2.37 -4.18
CA SER A 249 -19.18 3.06 -2.87
C SER A 249 -19.45 2.22 -1.62
N ILE A 250 -19.45 0.89 -1.71
CA ILE A 250 -19.72 -0.02 -0.59
C ILE A 250 -18.64 -1.08 -0.52
N ALA A 251 -18.15 -1.42 0.67
CA ALA A 251 -17.28 -2.57 0.90
C ALA A 251 -17.45 -3.18 2.30
N SER A 252 -17.13 -4.47 2.43
CA SER A 252 -17.06 -5.12 3.73
C SER A 252 -15.76 -4.79 4.47
N VAL A 253 -15.73 -5.01 5.80
CA VAL A 253 -14.50 -4.88 6.61
C VAL A 253 -13.34 -5.70 6.01
N ALA A 254 -13.63 -6.93 5.56
CA ALA A 254 -12.63 -7.80 4.95
C ALA A 254 -12.05 -7.23 3.65
N GLU A 255 -12.90 -6.66 2.77
CA GLU A 255 -12.45 -6.00 1.54
C GLU A 255 -11.59 -4.77 1.85
N VAL A 256 -11.95 -3.99 2.87
CA VAL A 256 -11.17 -2.81 3.30
C VAL A 256 -9.81 -3.25 3.86
N HIS A 257 -9.79 -4.28 4.71
CA HIS A 257 -8.54 -4.84 5.24
C HIS A 257 -7.63 -5.32 4.11
N GLU A 258 -8.15 -6.09 3.15
CA GLU A 258 -7.37 -6.56 2.00
C GLU A 258 -6.78 -5.39 1.21
N TYR A 259 -7.55 -4.32 1.01
CA TYR A 259 -7.07 -3.14 0.31
C TYR A 259 -5.99 -2.38 1.09
N LEU A 260 -6.16 -2.17 2.39
CA LEU A 260 -5.14 -1.54 3.24
C LEU A 260 -3.83 -2.33 3.25
N LEU A 261 -3.88 -3.67 3.21
CA LEU A 261 -2.69 -4.50 3.10
C LEU A 261 -1.98 -4.34 1.76
N LYS A 262 -2.72 -4.20 0.66
CA LYS A 262 -2.16 -3.89 -0.66
C LYS A 262 -1.51 -2.51 -0.71
N LEU A 263 -2.04 -1.56 0.06
CA LEU A 263 -1.46 -0.22 0.21
C LEU A 263 -0.27 -0.17 1.17
N SER A 264 0.01 -1.21 1.95
CA SER A 264 1.09 -1.17 2.92
C SER A 264 2.46 -1.16 2.24
N GLY A 265 3.31 -0.20 2.62
CA GLY A 265 4.76 -0.26 2.35
C GLY A 265 5.43 -1.45 3.06
N ASP A 266 4.89 -1.81 4.23
CA ASP A 266 5.41 -2.81 5.16
C ASP A 266 4.37 -3.90 5.41
N HIS A 267 4.15 -4.75 4.41
CA HIS A 267 3.17 -5.84 4.49
C HIS A 267 3.26 -6.73 5.74
N PRO A 268 4.44 -7.08 6.31
CA PRO A 268 4.48 -8.05 7.43
C PRO A 268 3.90 -7.54 8.75
N HIS A 269 3.79 -6.22 8.97
CA HIS A 269 3.35 -5.65 10.25
C HIS A 269 2.00 -4.93 10.19
N ALA A 270 1.46 -4.68 9.00
CA ALA A 270 0.25 -3.88 8.84
C ALA A 270 -0.98 -4.49 9.54
N ILE A 271 -1.13 -5.83 9.51
CA ILE A 271 -2.24 -6.52 10.20
C ILE A 271 -2.14 -6.29 11.70
N GLN A 272 -0.97 -6.54 12.28
CA GLN A 272 -0.72 -6.44 13.72
C GLN A 272 -0.87 -5.00 14.21
N ILE A 273 -0.50 -4.00 13.39
CA ILE A 273 -0.72 -2.58 13.69
C ILE A 273 -2.22 -2.25 13.69
N LEU A 274 -2.99 -2.75 12.72
CA LEU A 274 -4.44 -2.55 12.69
C LEU A 274 -5.14 -3.24 13.88
N GLU A 275 -4.69 -4.45 14.24
CA GLU A 275 -5.15 -5.17 15.43
C GLU A 275 -4.83 -4.41 16.72
N PHE A 276 -3.61 -3.87 16.84
CA PHE A 276 -3.21 -3.00 17.95
C PHE A 276 -4.14 -1.80 18.05
N ILE A 277 -4.38 -1.08 16.94
CA ILE A 277 -5.24 0.10 16.92
C ILE A 277 -6.66 -0.27 17.35
N SER A 278 -7.21 -1.35 16.78
CA SER A 278 -8.54 -1.84 17.10
C SER A 278 -8.69 -2.20 18.58
N HIS A 279 -7.74 -2.94 19.14
CA HIS A 279 -7.78 -3.39 20.53
C HIS A 279 -7.57 -2.23 21.52
N VAL A 280 -6.58 -1.39 21.28
CA VAL A 280 -6.18 -0.35 22.23
C VAL A 280 -7.13 0.85 22.19
N TYR A 281 -7.60 1.26 21.02
CA TYR A 281 -8.35 2.52 20.86
C TYR A 281 -9.85 2.33 20.62
N PHE A 282 -10.27 1.19 20.06
CA PHE A 282 -11.62 0.97 19.56
C PHE A 282 -12.32 -0.25 20.17
N ASP A 283 -11.79 -0.82 21.26
CA ASP A 283 -12.37 -1.97 21.96
C ASP A 283 -12.71 -3.14 21.01
N GLN A 284 -11.76 -3.50 20.15
CA GLN A 284 -11.88 -4.56 19.13
C GLN A 284 -12.85 -4.26 17.98
N LYS A 285 -13.30 -3.00 17.84
CA LYS A 285 -14.10 -2.57 16.69
C LYS A 285 -13.23 -2.12 15.52
N PHE A 286 -13.84 -2.09 14.34
CA PHE A 286 -13.20 -1.65 13.12
C PHE A 286 -12.81 -0.16 13.20
N PRO A 287 -11.51 0.20 13.13
CA PRO A 287 -11.04 1.57 13.37
C PRO A 287 -11.60 2.61 12.40
N PHE A 288 -11.78 2.25 11.13
CA PHE A 288 -12.20 3.18 10.08
C PHE A 288 -13.70 3.51 10.11
N ALA A 289 -14.47 2.90 11.01
CA ALA A 289 -15.86 3.29 11.28
C ALA A 289 -15.99 4.75 11.76
N VAL A 290 -14.90 5.40 12.19
CA VAL A 290 -14.89 6.85 12.52
C VAL A 290 -14.99 7.77 11.30
N ALA A 291 -14.72 7.26 10.11
CA ALA A 291 -14.62 8.05 8.88
C ALA A 291 -15.46 7.48 7.71
N LEU A 292 -15.93 6.24 7.84
CA LEU A 292 -16.88 5.57 6.96
C LEU A 292 -18.22 5.41 7.67
N LEU A 293 -19.30 5.26 6.90
CA LEU A 293 -20.63 5.03 7.45
C LEU A 293 -20.97 3.55 7.40
N GLU A 294 -21.30 2.97 8.55
CA GLU A 294 -21.82 1.61 8.62
C GLU A 294 -23.28 1.58 8.14
N ILE A 295 -23.59 0.69 7.19
CA ILE A 295 -24.91 0.56 6.57
C ILE A 295 -25.58 -0.79 6.83
N ASP A 296 -24.79 -1.82 7.16
CA ASP A 296 -25.20 -3.17 7.54
C ASP A 296 -24.06 -3.80 8.36
N GLU A 297 -24.27 -4.98 8.94
CA GLU A 297 -23.27 -5.70 9.72
C GLU A 297 -21.95 -5.86 8.94
N GLU A 298 -20.87 -5.25 9.44
CA GLU A 298 -19.54 -5.23 8.80
C GLU A 298 -19.50 -4.63 7.38
N LEU A 299 -20.50 -3.83 7.00
CA LEU A 299 -20.62 -3.22 5.68
C LEU A 299 -20.59 -1.69 5.77
N TYR A 300 -19.69 -1.08 5.00
CA TYR A 300 -19.40 0.35 5.10
C TYR A 300 -19.51 1.05 3.74
N CYS A 301 -19.92 2.32 3.75
CA CYS A 301 -19.95 3.19 2.58
C CYS A 301 -19.23 4.53 2.79
N ASP A 302 -19.01 5.22 1.68
CA ASP A 302 -18.24 6.46 1.61
C ASP A 302 -19.04 7.73 1.96
N SER A 303 -20.37 7.67 1.87
CA SER A 303 -21.26 8.84 1.94
C SER A 303 -22.69 8.48 2.34
N THR A 304 -23.41 9.47 2.87
CA THR A 304 -24.82 9.34 3.26
C THR A 304 -25.73 9.06 2.06
N GLU A 305 -25.42 9.63 0.90
CA GLU A 305 -26.14 9.38 -0.35
C GLU A 305 -26.10 7.88 -0.72
N THR A 306 -24.92 7.26 -0.66
CA THR A 306 -24.78 5.82 -0.88
C THR A 306 -25.59 5.01 0.14
N ALA A 307 -25.62 5.44 1.41
CA ALA A 307 -26.38 4.78 2.46
C ALA A 307 -27.90 4.86 2.19
N ASP A 308 -28.41 6.01 1.76
CA ASP A 308 -29.82 6.20 1.42
C ASP A 308 -30.21 5.35 0.22
N ILE A 309 -29.35 5.28 -0.79
CA ILE A 309 -29.54 4.42 -1.97
C ILE A 309 -29.58 2.95 -1.54
N TYR A 310 -28.63 2.51 -0.72
CA TYR A 310 -28.58 1.16 -0.18
C TYR A 310 -29.89 0.82 0.55
N ASN A 311 -30.31 1.64 1.50
CA ASN A 311 -31.54 1.44 2.28
C ASN A 311 -32.78 1.39 1.38
N SER A 312 -32.82 2.22 0.34
CA SER A 312 -33.90 2.23 -0.64
C SER A 312 -33.97 0.91 -1.42
N ILE A 313 -32.82 0.38 -1.89
CA ILE A 313 -32.74 -0.90 -2.59
C ILE A 313 -33.14 -2.05 -1.66
N ILE A 314 -32.65 -2.08 -0.42
CA ILE A 314 -33.01 -3.08 0.58
C ILE A 314 -34.52 -3.08 0.82
N LYS A 315 -35.11 -1.90 1.05
CA LYS A 315 -36.55 -1.74 1.27
C LYS A 315 -37.38 -2.20 0.06
N THR A 316 -36.98 -1.83 -1.14
CA THR A 316 -37.61 -2.29 -2.39
C THR A 316 -37.51 -3.81 -2.50
N THR A 317 -36.35 -4.39 -2.20
CA THR A 317 -36.14 -5.84 -2.25
C THR A 317 -37.06 -6.57 -1.27
N PHE A 318 -37.16 -6.09 -0.02
CA PHE A 318 -38.05 -6.69 0.98
C PHE A 318 -39.52 -6.71 0.55
N SER A 319 -39.98 -5.74 -0.25
CA SER A 319 -41.38 -5.72 -0.73
C SER A 319 -41.76 -6.91 -1.61
N TYR A 320 -40.78 -7.59 -2.21
CA TYR A 320 -40.99 -8.83 -2.98
C TYR A 320 -41.12 -10.06 -2.07
N PHE A 321 -40.58 -10.03 -0.85
CA PHE A 321 -40.58 -11.15 0.10
C PHE A 321 -41.72 -11.03 1.12
N TYR A 322 -42.96 -11.32 0.70
CA TYR A 322 -44.13 -11.32 1.58
C TYR A 322 -44.30 -12.63 2.39
N LYS A 323 -43.44 -13.62 2.17
CA LYS A 323 -43.32 -14.88 2.91
C LYS A 323 -41.86 -15.31 2.99
N ASP A 324 -41.49 -16.00 4.08
CA ASP A 324 -40.10 -16.35 4.41
C ASP A 324 -39.49 -17.43 3.49
N ASP A 325 -40.32 -18.25 2.84
CA ASP A 325 -39.91 -19.38 1.99
C ASP A 325 -39.78 -19.01 0.50
N LEU A 326 -39.89 -17.73 0.16
CA LEU A 326 -39.81 -17.29 -1.23
C LEU A 326 -38.35 -17.32 -1.74
N HIS A 327 -38.22 -17.78 -2.97
CA HIS A 327 -36.94 -17.84 -3.69
C HIS A 327 -37.10 -17.20 -5.06
N TYR A 328 -36.22 -16.26 -5.38
CA TYR A 328 -36.22 -15.58 -6.68
C TYR A 328 -34.91 -15.81 -7.42
N PRO A 329 -34.93 -16.03 -8.74
CA PRO A 329 -33.73 -15.93 -9.56
C PRO A 329 -33.10 -14.54 -9.42
N LEU A 330 -31.81 -14.46 -9.11
CA LEU A 330 -31.09 -13.21 -8.84
C LEU A 330 -31.25 -12.21 -9.99
N ASP A 331 -31.04 -12.65 -11.23
CA ASP A 331 -31.14 -11.79 -12.42
C ASP A 331 -32.56 -11.21 -12.61
N SER A 332 -33.59 -11.97 -12.23
CA SER A 332 -34.98 -11.51 -12.34
C SER A 332 -35.28 -10.46 -11.28
N LEU A 333 -34.87 -10.72 -10.05
CA LEU A 333 -35.06 -9.79 -8.93
C LEU A 333 -34.32 -8.46 -9.18
N ILE A 334 -33.08 -8.51 -9.68
CA ILE A 334 -32.33 -7.31 -10.07
C ILE A 334 -33.10 -6.49 -11.10
N LYS A 335 -33.64 -7.13 -12.15
CA LYS A 335 -34.42 -6.44 -13.19
C LYS A 335 -35.67 -5.76 -12.62
N TRP A 336 -36.37 -6.42 -11.70
CA TRP A 336 -37.57 -5.85 -11.08
C TRP A 336 -37.24 -4.65 -10.20
N ILE A 337 -36.20 -4.75 -9.36
CA ILE A 337 -35.72 -3.64 -8.53
C ILE A 337 -35.27 -2.47 -9.43
N SER A 338 -34.45 -2.73 -10.45
CA SER A 338 -34.01 -1.71 -11.41
C SER A 338 -35.19 -1.00 -12.07
N TYR A 339 -36.23 -1.75 -12.46
CA TYR A 339 -37.42 -1.18 -13.08
C TYR A 339 -38.21 -0.26 -12.14
N GLU A 340 -38.34 -0.62 -10.86
CA GLU A 340 -39.01 0.24 -9.87
C GLU A 340 -38.27 1.54 -9.59
N HIS A 341 -36.94 1.49 -9.51
CA HIS A 341 -36.12 2.68 -9.32
C HIS A 341 -36.07 3.54 -10.59
N ALA A 342 -36.06 2.94 -11.78
CA ALA A 342 -36.14 3.66 -13.05
C ALA A 342 -37.44 4.47 -13.17
N LYS A 343 -38.58 3.98 -12.65
CA LYS A 343 -39.83 4.76 -12.57
C LYS A 343 -39.71 6.03 -11.73
N LYS A 344 -38.76 6.06 -10.80
CA LYS A 344 -38.44 7.21 -9.93
C LYS A 344 -37.27 8.03 -10.47
N TRP A 345 -36.84 7.80 -11.72
CA TRP A 345 -35.68 8.42 -12.35
C TRP A 345 -34.35 8.16 -11.62
N GLN A 346 -34.26 7.00 -10.95
CA GLN A 346 -33.03 6.55 -10.30
C GLN A 346 -32.39 5.43 -11.14
N GLY A 347 -31.19 5.68 -11.64
CA GLY A 347 -30.36 4.70 -12.32
C GLY A 347 -29.17 4.28 -11.44
N PHE A 348 -28.65 3.08 -11.70
CA PHE A 348 -27.51 2.53 -10.97
C PHE A 348 -26.45 2.05 -11.94
N SER A 349 -25.19 2.03 -11.51
CA SER A 349 -24.12 1.40 -12.28
C SER A 349 -24.33 -0.11 -12.39
N ASP A 350 -23.75 -0.70 -13.42
CA ASP A 350 -23.82 -2.14 -13.66
C ASP A 350 -23.38 -2.93 -12.42
N ASN A 351 -24.11 -4.00 -12.11
CA ASN A 351 -23.90 -4.91 -10.97
C ASN A 351 -24.00 -4.28 -9.56
N PHE A 352 -24.40 -3.02 -9.43
CA PHE A 352 -24.49 -2.38 -8.10
C PHE A 352 -25.58 -3.01 -7.22
N ILE A 353 -26.79 -3.21 -7.75
CA ILE A 353 -27.87 -3.90 -7.03
C ILE A 353 -27.44 -5.34 -6.69
N GLU A 354 -26.80 -6.04 -7.63
CA GLU A 354 -26.29 -7.39 -7.37
C GLU A 354 -25.31 -7.41 -6.19
N ARG A 355 -24.37 -6.45 -6.16
CA ARG A 355 -23.39 -6.32 -5.08
C ARG A 355 -24.08 -6.09 -3.74
N ILE A 356 -25.09 -5.22 -3.68
CA ILE A 356 -25.89 -4.99 -2.46
C ILE A 356 -26.55 -6.28 -1.97
N LEU A 357 -27.23 -7.00 -2.87
CA LEU A 357 -27.92 -8.25 -2.51
C LEU A 357 -26.97 -9.35 -2.05
N ARG A 358 -25.74 -9.39 -2.58
CA ARG A 358 -24.71 -10.37 -2.18
C ARG A 358 -24.03 -10.03 -0.85
N LEU A 359 -23.85 -8.75 -0.57
CA LEU A 359 -23.10 -8.29 0.61
C LEU A 359 -23.99 -8.05 1.82
N SER A 360 -25.29 -7.80 1.65
CA SER A 360 -26.18 -7.57 2.78
C SER A 360 -26.39 -8.85 3.61
N SER A 361 -26.44 -8.67 4.93
CA SER A 361 -26.77 -9.72 5.90
C SER A 361 -28.21 -10.23 5.74
N ASN A 362 -29.09 -9.43 5.16
CA ASN A 362 -30.53 -9.70 5.03
C ASN A 362 -30.87 -10.78 3.99
N PHE A 363 -29.97 -11.05 3.04
CA PHE A 363 -30.23 -11.93 1.92
C PHE A 363 -29.16 -13.03 1.78
N ARG A 364 -29.61 -14.24 1.43
CA ARG A 364 -28.74 -15.36 1.07
C ARG A 364 -28.79 -15.61 -0.42
N VAL A 365 -27.69 -15.34 -1.10
CA VAL A 365 -27.48 -15.67 -2.50
C VAL A 365 -26.84 -17.05 -2.62
N ARG A 366 -27.51 -18.01 -3.25
CA ARG A 366 -27.01 -19.38 -3.45
C ARG A 366 -27.28 -19.90 -4.86
N LYS A 367 -26.41 -20.79 -5.33
CA LYS A 367 -26.64 -21.56 -6.55
C LYS A 367 -27.67 -22.66 -6.29
N ASN A 368 -28.69 -22.75 -7.14
CA ASN A 368 -29.64 -23.85 -7.13
C ASN A 368 -29.07 -25.09 -7.85
N GLY A 369 -29.82 -26.20 -7.84
CA GLY A 369 -29.42 -27.45 -8.52
C GLY A 369 -29.25 -27.33 -10.04
N ALA A 370 -29.78 -26.26 -10.65
CA ALA A 370 -29.60 -25.92 -12.07
C ALA A 370 -28.45 -24.92 -12.31
N ASN A 371 -27.59 -24.69 -11.30
CA ASN A 371 -26.47 -23.76 -11.33
C ASN A 371 -26.86 -22.27 -11.56
N GLN A 372 -28.11 -21.91 -11.33
CA GLN A 372 -28.61 -20.53 -11.36
C GLN A 372 -28.54 -19.91 -9.97
N LEU A 373 -28.20 -18.63 -9.90
CA LEU A 373 -28.18 -17.88 -8.64
C LEU A 373 -29.61 -17.53 -8.21
N THR A 374 -29.91 -17.83 -6.96
CA THR A 374 -31.21 -17.56 -6.33
C THR A 374 -30.99 -16.77 -5.04
N VAL A 375 -31.94 -15.88 -4.74
CA VAL A 375 -31.95 -15.04 -3.54
C VAL A 375 -33.13 -15.45 -2.67
N LYS A 376 -32.89 -15.52 -1.37
CA LYS A 376 -33.90 -15.70 -0.32
C LYS A 376 -33.57 -14.84 0.89
N LEU A 377 -34.52 -14.66 1.79
CA LEU A 377 -34.25 -14.06 3.11
C LEU A 377 -33.29 -14.95 3.91
N SER A 378 -32.40 -14.29 4.67
CA SER A 378 -31.35 -14.95 5.47
C SER A 378 -31.89 -15.81 6.59
#